data_AF-A0A3A4NS89-F1
#
_entry.id   AF-A0A3A4NS89-F1
#
_cell.length_a   1.000
_cell.length_b   1.000
_cell.length_c   1.000
_cell.angle_alpha   90.00
_cell.angle_beta   90.00
_cell.angle_gamma   90.00
#
_symmetry.space_group_name_H-M   'P 1'
#
loop_
_entity.id
_entity.type
_entity.pdbx_description
1 polymer ?
#
loop_
_entity_poly.entity_id
_entity_poly.type
_entity_poly.pdbx_seq_one_letter_code
_entity_poly.pdbx_strand_id
1 'polypeptide(L)'
;MAISTIGVLGAGQMGSGIAQVSLMTGHKVILNDVSDAVLSRSRAGIEKGLDILVRKEKITAQDKERMIAGLSTSTNIADFASCDIAIEAATEREELKLTLFRKLDEAVPAGRILASNTSSISITKIAAATRRPERVVGMHFMNPVPLMKLVEVIRGLQTSRET
;
A
#
# COMPACT_ATOMS: atom_id res chain seq x y z
N MET A 1 1.64 16.95 -5.98
CA MET A 1 1.61 16.71 -4.52
C MET A 1 2.86 15.91 -4.15
N ALA A 2 3.54 16.23 -3.04
CA ALA A 2 4.67 15.41 -2.56
C ALA A 2 4.13 14.23 -1.73
N ILE A 3 4.65 13.03 -1.96
CA ILE A 3 4.30 11.81 -1.22
C ILE A 3 5.44 11.52 -0.24
N SER A 4 5.14 11.57 1.06
CA SER A 4 6.09 11.26 2.13
C SER A 4 5.73 9.96 2.85
N THR A 5 4.44 9.74 3.13
CA THR A 5 3.94 8.57 3.87
C THR A 5 2.94 7.79 3.03
N ILE A 6 3.19 6.49 2.87
CA ILE A 6 2.34 5.54 2.14
C ILE A 6 1.64 4.63 3.17
N GLY A 7 0.32 4.56 3.12
CA GLY A 7 -0.45 3.55 3.84
C GLY A 7 -0.59 2.30 3.00
N VAL A 8 -0.35 1.12 3.56
CA VAL A 8 -0.58 -0.17 2.87
C VAL A 8 -1.58 -0.97 3.68
N LEU A 9 -2.75 -1.21 3.13
CA LEU A 9 -3.84 -1.93 3.80
C LEU A 9 -3.85 -3.40 3.36
N GLY A 10 -3.54 -4.29 4.30
CA GLY A 10 -3.28 -5.71 4.08
C GLY A 10 -1.79 -6.01 4.15
N ALA A 11 -1.41 -6.95 5.03
CA ALA A 11 -0.03 -7.38 5.29
C ALA A 11 0.25 -8.81 4.80
N GLY A 12 -0.55 -9.28 3.83
CA GLY A 12 -0.27 -10.50 3.07
C GLY A 12 0.95 -10.36 2.16
N GLN A 13 1.13 -11.30 1.24
CA GLN A 13 2.28 -11.31 0.33
C GLN A 13 2.42 -10.03 -0.51
N MET A 14 1.31 -9.59 -1.13
CA MET A 14 1.31 -8.38 -1.96
C MET A 14 1.59 -7.12 -1.13
N GLY A 15 0.86 -6.93 -0.04
CA GLY A 15 1.04 -5.77 0.82
C GLY A 15 2.42 -5.68 1.46
N SER A 16 2.99 -6.81 1.90
CA SER A 16 4.38 -6.86 2.39
C SER A 16 5.37 -6.43 1.32
N GLY A 17 5.18 -6.91 0.08
CA GLY A 17 6.02 -6.56 -1.06
C GLY A 17 5.90 -5.08 -1.45
N ILE A 18 4.68 -4.54 -1.45
CA ILE A 18 4.40 -3.12 -1.70
C ILE A 18 5.06 -2.26 -0.62
N ALA A 19 4.88 -2.61 0.66
CA ALA A 19 5.53 -1.93 1.77
C ALA A 19 7.06 -1.93 1.61
N GLN A 20 7.67 -3.08 1.29
CA GLN A 20 9.11 -3.17 1.07
C GLN A 20 9.59 -2.23 -0.05
N VAL A 21 8.96 -2.25 -1.23
CA VAL A 21 9.41 -1.40 -2.35
C VAL A 21 9.18 0.09 -2.04
N SER A 22 8.12 0.44 -1.33
CA SER A 22 7.85 1.81 -0.87
C SER A 22 8.92 2.33 0.10
N LEU A 23 9.41 1.50 1.02
CA LEU A 23 10.52 1.86 1.90
C LEU A 23 11.82 2.05 1.10
N MET A 24 12.05 1.20 0.10
CA MET A 24 13.24 1.26 -0.75
C MET A 24 13.33 2.55 -1.58
N THR A 25 12.20 3.18 -1.88
CA THR A 25 12.16 4.49 -2.56
C THR A 25 12.22 5.68 -1.59
N GLY A 26 12.43 5.44 -0.30
CA GLY A 26 12.63 6.48 0.72
C GLY A 26 11.35 7.02 1.36
N HIS A 27 10.19 6.40 1.14
CA HIS A 27 8.96 6.78 1.83
C HIS A 27 8.84 6.10 3.20
N LYS A 28 8.10 6.75 4.10
CA LYS A 28 7.60 6.08 5.31
C LYS A 28 6.40 5.22 4.93
N VAL A 29 6.24 4.08 5.59
CA VAL A 29 5.15 3.15 5.33
C VAL A 29 4.42 2.84 6.63
N ILE A 30 3.09 3.02 6.62
CA ILE A 30 2.19 2.50 7.65
C ILE A 30 1.56 1.23 7.07
N LEU A 31 1.98 0.07 7.57
CA LEU A 31 1.41 -1.21 7.18
C LEU A 31 0.27 -1.58 8.14
N ASN A 32 -0.93 -1.76 7.61
CA ASN A 32 -2.11 -2.08 8.39
C ASN A 32 -2.68 -3.47 8.06
N ASP A 33 -3.10 -4.20 9.09
CA ASP A 33 -3.82 -5.47 8.95
C ASP A 33 -4.70 -5.69 10.19
N VAL A 34 -5.56 -6.71 10.18
CA VAL A 34 -6.50 -6.99 11.28
C VAL A 34 -5.84 -7.64 12.50
N SER A 35 -4.57 -8.03 12.41
CA SER A 35 -3.88 -8.80 13.46
C SER A 35 -2.40 -8.45 13.58
N ASP A 36 -1.96 -8.17 14.81
CA ASP A 36 -0.54 -7.99 15.15
C ASP A 36 0.31 -9.20 14.78
N ALA A 37 -0.25 -10.41 14.80
CA ALA A 37 0.46 -11.61 14.40
C ALA A 37 0.74 -11.63 12.88
N VAL A 38 -0.18 -11.14 12.05
CA VAL A 38 0.05 -10.98 10.60
C VAL A 38 1.08 -9.90 10.35
N LEU A 39 0.96 -8.76 11.02
CA LEU A 39 1.89 -7.64 10.92
C LEU A 39 3.31 -8.02 11.33
N SER A 40 3.48 -8.76 12.42
CA SER A 40 4.79 -9.25 12.89
C SER A 40 5.44 -10.18 11.87
N ARG A 41 4.67 -11.10 11.27
CA ARG A 41 5.16 -11.98 10.20
C ARG A 41 5.54 -11.19 8.94
N SER A 42 4.73 -10.20 8.57
CA SER A 42 4.99 -9.34 7.42
C SER A 42 6.27 -8.53 7.61
N ARG A 43 6.44 -7.88 8.78
CA ARG A 43 7.64 -7.14 9.13
C ARG A 43 8.90 -8.02 9.05
N ALA A 44 8.86 -9.22 9.63
CA ALA A 44 9.97 -10.17 9.53
C ALA A 44 10.25 -10.58 8.07
N GLY A 45 9.21 -10.73 7.24
CA GLY A 45 9.33 -10.99 5.81
C GLY A 45 10.02 -9.86 5.06
N ILE A 46 9.65 -8.61 5.35
CA ILE A 46 10.27 -7.40 4.78
C ILE A 46 11.74 -7.31 5.19
N GLU A 47 12.05 -7.48 6.48
CA GLU A 47 13.43 -7.48 6.99
C GLU A 47 14.29 -8.52 6.29
N LYS A 48 13.78 -9.75 6.13
CA LYS A 48 14.44 -10.83 5.39
C LYS A 48 14.62 -10.48 3.91
N GLY A 49 13.63 -9.85 3.29
CA GLY A 49 13.71 -9.36 1.91
C GLY A 49 14.83 -8.36 1.72
N LEU A 50 14.97 -7.41 2.65
CA LEU A 50 16.06 -6.44 2.67
C LEU A 50 17.41 -7.09 2.97
N ASP A 51 17.48 -8.09 3.86
CA ASP A 51 18.71 -8.86 4.10
C ASP A 51 19.25 -9.53 2.85
N ILE A 52 18.36 -10.07 2.00
CA ILE A 52 18.76 -10.65 0.72
C ILE A 52 19.38 -9.58 -0.19
N LEU A 53 18.87 -8.34 -0.17
CA LEU A 53 19.43 -7.24 -0.95
C LEU A 53 20.78 -6.77 -0.41
N VAL A 54 20.96 -6.74 0.92
CA VAL A 54 22.27 -6.47 1.55
C VAL A 54 23.29 -7.52 1.15
N ARG A 55 22.94 -8.81 1.24
CA ARG A 55 23.84 -9.92 0.83
C ARG A 55 24.20 -9.89 -0.65
N LYS A 56 23.32 -9.33 -1.49
CA LYS A 56 23.55 -9.13 -2.93
C LYS A 56 24.22 -7.78 -3.23
N GLU A 57 24.64 -7.03 -2.20
CA GLU A 57 25.30 -5.73 -2.30
C GLU A 57 24.47 -4.70 -3.10
N LYS A 58 23.13 -4.85 -3.10
CA LYS A 58 22.21 -3.92 -3.76
C LYS A 58 21.87 -2.71 -2.90
N ILE A 59 21.98 -2.87 -1.58
CA ILE A 59 21.82 -1.82 -0.56
C ILE A 59 22.85 -2.07 0.55
N THR A 60 23.16 -1.04 1.33
CA THR A 60 24.02 -1.19 2.52
C THR A 60 23.22 -1.63 3.75
N ALA A 61 23.91 -2.08 4.80
CA ALA A 61 23.28 -2.35 6.10
C ALA A 61 22.62 -1.08 6.69
N GLN A 62 23.27 0.07 6.54
CA GLN A 62 22.73 1.37 6.97
C GLN A 62 21.47 1.76 6.19
N ASP A 63 21.41 1.45 4.89
CA ASP A 63 20.19 1.66 4.10
C ASP A 63 19.05 0.79 4.61
N LYS A 64 19.32 -0.50 4.92
CA LYS A 64 18.32 -1.39 5.52
C LYS A 64 17.79 -0.81 6.83
N GLU A 65 18.67 -0.38 7.74
CA GLU A 65 18.27 0.20 9.02
C GLU A 65 17.36 1.42 8.84
N ARG A 66 17.73 2.32 7.92
CA ARG A 66 16.91 3.49 7.58
C ARG A 66 15.53 3.10 7.01
N MET A 67 15.48 2.10 6.13
CA MET A 67 14.24 1.59 5.56
C MET A 67 13.34 0.98 6.65
N ILE A 68 13.88 0.14 7.53
CA ILE A 68 13.10 -0.46 8.61
C ILE A 68 12.63 0.59 9.63
N ALA A 69 13.43 1.62 9.90
CA ALA A 69 13.01 2.75 10.73
C ALA A 69 11.85 3.55 10.12
N GLY A 70 11.67 3.48 8.80
CA GLY A 70 10.54 4.09 8.09
C GLY A 70 9.24 3.25 8.11
N LEU A 71 9.28 2.01 8.62
CA LEU A 71 8.14 1.11 8.68
C LEU A 71 7.46 1.18 10.06
N SER A 72 6.17 1.50 10.08
CA SER A 72 5.30 1.27 11.23
C SER A 72 4.21 0.26 10.89
N THR A 73 3.73 -0.45 11.91
CA THR A 73 2.62 -1.39 11.80
C THR A 73 1.46 -0.93 12.66
N SER A 74 0.23 -1.11 12.20
CA SER A 74 -0.96 -0.75 12.96
C SER A 74 -2.11 -1.71 12.69
N THR A 75 -2.96 -1.94 13.69
CA THR A 75 -4.27 -2.61 13.52
C THR A 75 -5.44 -1.62 13.41
N ASN A 76 -5.16 -0.32 13.54
CA ASN A 76 -6.15 0.75 13.47
C ASN A 76 -6.05 1.51 12.15
N ILE A 77 -7.10 1.42 11.32
CA ILE A 77 -7.13 2.12 10.03
C ILE A 77 -7.11 3.66 10.18
N ALA A 78 -7.51 4.19 11.33
CA ALA A 78 -7.47 5.64 11.59
C ALA A 78 -6.04 6.22 11.57
N ASP A 79 -5.00 5.38 11.75
CA ASP A 79 -3.61 5.81 11.65
C ASP A 79 -3.24 6.23 10.21
N PHE A 80 -4.08 5.93 9.22
CA PHE A 80 -3.92 6.42 7.85
C PHE A 80 -4.24 7.91 7.70
N ALA A 81 -4.64 8.60 8.78
CA ALA A 81 -4.80 10.05 8.82
C ALA A 81 -3.51 10.82 8.48
N SER A 82 -2.33 10.19 8.57
CA SER A 82 -1.04 10.78 8.17
C SER A 82 -0.54 10.36 6.79
N CYS A 83 -1.31 9.56 6.04
CA CYS A 83 -0.89 9.06 4.72
C CYS A 83 -1.21 10.06 3.59
N ASP A 84 -0.30 10.16 2.62
CA ASP A 84 -0.51 10.94 1.39
C ASP A 84 -1.18 10.11 0.29
N ILE A 85 -1.01 8.79 0.36
CA ILE A 85 -1.64 7.77 -0.48
C ILE A 85 -1.86 6.50 0.35
N ALA A 86 -3.01 5.84 0.15
CA ALA A 86 -3.29 4.53 0.71
C ALA A 86 -3.42 3.49 -0.41
N ILE A 87 -2.69 2.38 -0.32
CA ILE A 87 -2.69 1.27 -1.28
C ILE A 87 -3.32 0.05 -0.62
N GLU A 88 -4.48 -0.35 -1.12
CA GLU A 88 -5.22 -1.52 -0.64
C GLU A 88 -4.75 -2.79 -1.35
N ALA A 89 -4.33 -3.78 -0.56
CA ALA A 89 -3.83 -5.09 -1.00
C ALA A 89 -4.36 -6.23 -0.10
N ALA A 90 -5.62 -6.13 0.33
CA ALA A 90 -6.33 -7.15 1.08
C ALA A 90 -6.90 -8.25 0.15
N THR A 91 -7.57 -9.24 0.75
CA THR A 91 -8.17 -10.36 0.02
C THR A 91 -9.08 -9.91 -1.11
N GLU A 92 -9.00 -10.60 -2.24
CA GLU A 92 -9.76 -10.31 -3.46
C GLU A 92 -11.24 -10.71 -3.31
N ARG A 93 -11.98 -9.92 -2.53
CA ARG A 93 -13.43 -10.04 -2.32
C ARG A 93 -14.07 -8.68 -2.52
N GLU A 94 -15.00 -8.58 -3.47
CA GLU A 94 -15.61 -7.29 -3.85
C GLU A 94 -16.23 -6.57 -2.65
N GLU A 95 -17.15 -7.21 -1.92
CA GLU A 95 -17.82 -6.61 -0.75
C GLU A 95 -16.84 -6.13 0.32
N LEU A 96 -15.75 -6.88 0.54
CA LEU A 96 -14.70 -6.50 1.47
C LEU A 96 -14.01 -5.24 0.98
N LYS A 97 -13.54 -5.20 -0.27
CA LYS A 97 -12.86 -4.02 -0.82
C LYS A 97 -13.76 -2.79 -0.81
N LEU A 98 -15.04 -2.90 -1.18
CA LEU A 98 -15.98 -1.76 -1.10
C LEU A 98 -16.11 -1.24 0.34
N THR A 99 -16.15 -2.14 1.32
CA THR A 99 -16.17 -1.78 2.74
C THR A 99 -14.87 -1.12 3.19
N LEU A 100 -13.72 -1.66 2.79
CA LEU A 100 -12.42 -1.09 3.10
C LEU A 100 -12.24 0.30 2.48
N PHE A 101 -12.70 0.51 1.24
CA PHE A 101 -12.62 1.81 0.58
C PHE A 101 -13.50 2.87 1.24
N ARG A 102 -14.67 2.52 1.79
CA ARG A 102 -15.44 3.44 2.64
C ARG A 102 -14.64 3.86 3.88
N LYS A 103 -14.03 2.89 4.58
CA LYS A 103 -13.21 3.18 5.76
C LYS A 103 -11.96 4.00 5.43
N LEU A 104 -11.31 3.72 4.30
CA LEU A 104 -10.17 4.49 3.82
C LEU A 104 -10.56 5.93 3.46
N ASP A 105 -11.72 6.12 2.83
CA ASP A 105 -12.26 7.45 2.51
C ASP A 105 -12.54 8.29 3.77
N GLU A 106 -12.92 7.65 4.87
CA GLU A 106 -13.08 8.32 6.17
C GLU A 106 -11.73 8.60 6.86
N ALA A 107 -10.81 7.63 6.86
CA ALA A 107 -9.56 7.71 7.61
C ALA A 107 -8.48 8.56 6.93
N VAL A 108 -8.40 8.53 5.60
CA VAL A 108 -7.34 9.22 4.84
C VAL A 108 -7.77 10.67 4.58
N PRO A 109 -6.89 11.68 4.79
CA PRO A 109 -7.24 13.10 4.60
C PRO A 109 -7.83 13.39 3.22
N ALA A 110 -8.77 14.33 3.14
CA ALA A 110 -9.39 14.73 1.87
C ALA A 110 -8.33 15.14 0.82
N GLY A 111 -8.59 14.85 -0.44
CA GLY A 111 -7.69 15.16 -1.56
C GLY A 111 -6.51 14.20 -1.75
N ARG A 112 -6.34 13.19 -0.88
CA ARG A 112 -5.31 12.14 -1.00
C ARG A 112 -5.81 10.95 -1.81
N ILE A 113 -4.86 10.20 -2.38
CA ILE A 113 -5.13 9.11 -3.31
C ILE A 113 -5.47 7.82 -2.56
N LEU A 114 -6.51 7.13 -3.02
CA LEU A 114 -6.84 5.77 -2.61
C LEU A 114 -6.62 4.84 -3.80
N ALA A 115 -5.66 3.93 -3.68
CA ALA A 115 -5.28 3.00 -4.72
C ALA A 115 -5.68 1.57 -4.35
N SER A 116 -6.17 0.77 -5.30
CA SER A 116 -6.35 -0.67 -5.11
C SER A 116 -5.36 -1.47 -5.95
N ASN A 117 -4.75 -2.47 -5.35
CA ASN A 117 -3.94 -3.49 -6.03
C ASN A 117 -4.80 -4.63 -6.63
N THR A 118 -6.13 -4.50 -6.65
CA THR A 118 -7.05 -5.46 -7.27
C THR A 118 -6.61 -5.88 -8.67
N SER A 119 -6.74 -7.17 -8.98
CA SER A 119 -6.44 -7.71 -10.32
C SER A 119 -7.70 -7.94 -11.14
N SER A 120 -8.88 -7.93 -10.50
CA SER A 120 -10.13 -8.39 -11.12
C SER A 120 -11.34 -7.48 -10.89
N ILE A 121 -11.38 -6.78 -9.75
CA ILE A 121 -12.52 -5.92 -9.38
C ILE A 121 -12.40 -4.56 -10.07
N SER A 122 -13.50 -4.10 -10.65
CA SER A 122 -13.58 -2.81 -11.36
C SER A 122 -13.23 -1.62 -10.46
N ILE A 123 -12.24 -0.82 -10.88
CA ILE A 123 -11.87 0.43 -10.21
C ILE A 123 -13.05 1.41 -10.19
N THR A 124 -13.86 1.48 -11.24
CA THR A 124 -15.08 2.30 -11.28
C THR A 124 -16.05 1.93 -10.15
N LYS A 125 -16.21 0.63 -9.87
CA LYS A 125 -17.09 0.16 -8.79
C LYS A 125 -16.50 0.47 -7.41
N ILE A 126 -15.19 0.28 -7.24
CA ILE A 126 -14.48 0.64 -6.00
C ILE A 126 -14.59 2.15 -5.74
N ALA A 127 -14.35 2.97 -6.76
CA ALA A 127 -14.43 4.43 -6.67
C ALA A 127 -15.83 4.90 -6.23
N ALA A 128 -16.88 4.30 -6.77
CA ALA A 128 -18.28 4.61 -6.44
C ALA A 128 -18.67 4.32 -4.98
N ALA A 129 -17.88 3.54 -4.24
CA ALA A 129 -18.10 3.33 -2.81
C ALA A 129 -17.57 4.47 -1.93
N THR A 130 -16.85 5.44 -2.50
CA THR A 130 -16.22 6.56 -1.78
C THR A 130 -16.89 7.90 -2.11
N ARG A 131 -16.62 8.92 -1.30
CA ARG A 131 -17.01 10.32 -1.52
C ARG A 131 -16.01 11.10 -2.36
N ARG A 132 -14.91 10.47 -2.79
CA ARG A 132 -13.81 11.04 -3.59
C ARG A 132 -13.45 10.19 -4.82
N PRO A 133 -14.43 9.75 -5.63
CA PRO A 133 -14.19 8.79 -6.72
C PRO A 133 -13.12 9.26 -7.73
N GLU A 134 -12.91 10.58 -7.85
CA GLU A 134 -11.87 11.20 -8.68
C GLU A 134 -10.44 10.97 -8.18
N ARG A 135 -10.26 10.66 -6.89
CA ARG A 135 -8.98 10.33 -6.23
C ARG A 135 -8.80 8.82 -6.00
N VAL A 136 -9.65 7.99 -6.60
CA VAL A 136 -9.53 6.54 -6.56
C VAL A 136 -8.91 6.01 -7.86
N VAL A 137 -7.92 5.13 -7.76
CA VAL A 137 -7.19 4.56 -8.91
C VAL A 137 -6.85 3.08 -8.67
N GLY A 138 -6.62 2.31 -9.72
CA GLY A 138 -5.95 1.02 -9.62
C GLY A 138 -4.44 1.21 -9.68
N MET A 139 -3.70 0.60 -8.76
CA MET A 139 -2.25 0.55 -8.76
C MET A 139 -1.84 -0.92 -8.61
N HIS A 140 -1.83 -1.63 -9.74
CA HIS A 140 -1.68 -3.08 -9.77
C HIS A 140 -0.21 -3.45 -9.91
N PHE A 141 0.34 -4.02 -8.83
CA PHE A 141 1.69 -4.55 -8.76
C PHE A 141 1.71 -6.02 -9.16
N MET A 142 2.79 -6.43 -9.81
CA MET A 142 3.00 -7.82 -10.23
C MET A 142 3.75 -8.62 -9.17
N ASN A 143 3.33 -9.85 -8.91
CA ASN A 143 3.98 -10.74 -7.97
C ASN A 143 5.19 -11.47 -8.61
N PRO A 144 6.38 -11.53 -7.98
CA PRO A 144 6.78 -10.91 -6.70
C PRO A 144 7.11 -9.43 -6.82
N VAL A 145 6.47 -8.60 -5.97
CA VAL A 145 6.52 -7.13 -6.06
C VAL A 145 7.96 -6.57 -6.07
N PRO A 146 8.91 -7.01 -5.23
CA PRO A 146 10.28 -6.47 -5.25
C PRO A 146 11.10 -6.82 -6.50
N LEU A 147 10.64 -7.77 -7.32
CA LEU A 147 11.35 -8.23 -8.52
C LEU A 147 10.72 -7.70 -9.81
N MET A 148 9.42 -7.46 -9.80
CA MET A 148 8.69 -6.99 -10.97
C MET A 148 8.79 -5.48 -11.10
N LYS A 149 9.04 -5.01 -12.33
CA LYS A 149 9.20 -3.57 -12.63
C LYS A 149 7.91 -2.88 -13.05
N LEU A 150 6.92 -3.65 -13.51
CA LEU A 150 5.66 -3.13 -14.01
C LEU A 150 4.70 -2.86 -12.86
N VAL A 151 4.13 -1.66 -12.87
CA VAL A 151 2.94 -1.30 -12.11
C VAL A 151 1.93 -0.76 -13.11
N GLU A 152 0.76 -1.38 -13.17
CA GLU A 152 -0.32 -0.88 -14.02
C GLU A 152 -1.11 0.18 -13.26
N VAL A 153 -1.33 1.34 -13.90
CA VAL A 153 -2.18 2.41 -13.37
C VAL A 153 -3.51 2.37 -14.09
N ILE A 154 -4.55 1.89 -13.40
CA ILE A 154 -5.87 1.64 -13.98
C ILE A 154 -6.81 2.78 -13.58
N ARG A 155 -7.26 3.53 -14.58
CA ARG A 155 -8.25 4.61 -14.37
C ARG A 155 -9.65 4.02 -14.31
N GLY A 156 -10.37 4.31 -13.23
CA GLY A 156 -11.82 4.17 -13.20
C GLY A 156 -12.47 5.29 -14.03
N LEU A 157 -13.78 5.19 -14.25
CA LEU A 157 -14.54 6.17 -15.03
C LEU A 157 -14.41 7.60 -14.46
N GLN A 158 -14.44 7.73 -13.13
CA GLN A 158 -14.37 9.01 -12.42
C GLN A 158 -12.94 9.47 -12.13
N THR A 159 -11.92 8.59 -12.25
CA THR A 159 -10.53 8.92 -11.90
C THR A 159 -10.05 10.13 -12.70
N SER A 160 -9.67 11.18 -11.98
CA SER A 160 -9.20 12.43 -12.60
C SER A 160 -7.92 12.22 -13.40
N ARG A 161 -7.50 13.21 -14.20
CA ARG A 161 -6.19 13.18 -14.88
C ARG A 161 -5.04 13.51 -13.93
N GLU A 162 -5.33 14.26 -12.86
CA GLU A 162 -4.32 14.67 -11.87
C GLU A 162 -3.95 13.51 -10.94
N THR A 163 -4.92 12.62 -10.68
CA THR A 163 -4.77 11.36 -9.95
C THR A 163 -4.02 10.33 -10.78
#